data_AF-A0A7W5PF47-F1
#
_entry.id   AF-A0A7W5PF47-F1
#
_cell.length_a   1.000
_cell.length_b   1.000
_cell.length_c   1.000
_cell.angle_alpha   90.00
_cell.angle_beta   90.00
_cell.angle_gamma   90.00
#
_symmetry.space_group_name_H-M   'P 1'
#
loop_
_entity.id
_entity.type
_entity.pdbx_description
1 polymer ?
#
loop_
_entity_poly.entity_id
_entity_poly.type
_entity_poly.pdbx_seq_one_letter_code
_entity_poly.pdbx_strand_id
1 'polypeptide(L)'
;MASQPSIDNRRDPRFSTECRAMARVAISVTILDVSANGLRARISLPLAVGTLLKLSLPGGSEHHARIAWNDGDVFGCEFMKTLNSHELRRVVEASSNAAPVAISG
;
A
#
# COMPACT_ATOMS: atom_id res chain seq x y z
N MET A 1 -25.78 -40.76 -4.68
CA MET A 1 -25.72 -39.32 -4.99
C MET A 1 -24.46 -39.06 -5.77
N ALA A 2 -24.56 -38.80 -7.07
CA ALA A 2 -23.42 -38.44 -7.92
C ALA A 2 -23.25 -36.91 -7.89
N SER A 3 -22.09 -36.44 -7.45
CA SER A 3 -21.72 -35.03 -7.43
C SER A 3 -21.65 -34.51 -8.88
N GLN A 4 -22.44 -33.50 -9.22
CA GLN A 4 -22.31 -32.83 -10.52
C GLN A 4 -20.90 -32.24 -10.66
N PRO A 5 -20.21 -32.44 -11.80
CA PRO A 5 -18.96 -31.76 -12.07
C PRO A 5 -19.23 -30.25 -12.20
N SER A 6 -18.48 -29.44 -11.46
CA SER A 6 -18.54 -27.98 -11.56
C SER A 6 -18.20 -27.55 -12.98
N ILE A 7 -19.09 -26.79 -13.63
CA ILE A 7 -18.86 -26.27 -14.98
C ILE A 7 -17.60 -25.39 -14.98
N ASP A 8 -16.61 -25.79 -15.79
CA ASP A 8 -15.36 -25.06 -15.96
C ASP A 8 -15.56 -23.87 -16.90
N ASN A 9 -15.84 -22.69 -16.34
CA ASN A 9 -16.13 -21.44 -17.07
C ASN A 9 -14.89 -20.66 -17.52
N ARG A 10 -13.74 -21.32 -17.72
CA ARG A 10 -12.51 -20.62 -18.11
C ARG A 10 -12.56 -20.22 -19.59
N ARG A 11 -12.21 -18.96 -19.88
CA ARG A 11 -12.12 -18.42 -21.26
C ARG A 11 -10.91 -18.96 -22.03
N ASP A 12 -9.86 -19.37 -21.32
CA ASP A 12 -8.58 -19.82 -21.90
C ASP A 12 -8.03 -21.06 -21.16
N PRO A 13 -7.29 -21.95 -21.84
CA PRO A 13 -6.68 -23.13 -21.23
C PRO A 13 -5.57 -22.74 -20.23
N ARG A 14 -5.46 -23.49 -19.12
CA ARG A 14 -4.35 -23.37 -18.17
C ARG A 14 -3.24 -24.33 -18.53
N PHE A 15 -2.00 -23.86 -18.52
CA PHE A 15 -0.82 -24.69 -18.65
C PHE A 15 -0.17 -24.85 -17.27
N SER A 16 0.20 -26.08 -16.91
CA SER A 16 0.96 -26.32 -15.70
C SER A 16 2.34 -25.66 -15.83
N THR A 17 2.71 -24.81 -14.88
CA THR A 17 3.99 -24.09 -14.85
C THR A 17 4.38 -23.80 -13.43
N GLU A 18 5.67 -23.95 -13.14
CA GLU A 18 6.28 -23.58 -11.89
C GLU A 18 7.49 -22.68 -12.21
N CYS A 19 7.37 -21.39 -11.94
CA CYS A 19 8.44 -20.42 -12.16
C CYS A 19 8.45 -19.36 -11.07
N ARG A 20 9.60 -18.71 -10.88
CA ARG A 20 9.73 -17.59 -9.95
C ARG A 20 9.13 -16.33 -10.57
N ALA A 21 8.37 -15.59 -9.77
CA ALA A 21 7.79 -14.32 -10.17
C ALA A 21 7.85 -13.32 -8.99
N MET A 22 7.75 -12.03 -9.30
CA MET A 22 7.57 -10.97 -8.31
C MET A 22 6.24 -10.29 -8.57
N ALA A 23 5.52 -9.98 -7.50
CA ALA A 23 4.29 -9.20 -7.55
C ALA A 23 4.50 -7.89 -6.77
N ARG A 24 3.88 -6.82 -7.26
CA ARG A 24 3.69 -5.57 -6.52
C ARG A 24 2.21 -5.46 -6.21
N VAL A 25 1.88 -5.15 -4.96
CA VAL A 25 0.49 -4.96 -4.54
C VAL A 25 0.26 -3.51 -4.17
N ALA A 26 -0.80 -2.93 -4.71
CA ALA A 26 -1.32 -1.65 -4.25
C ALA A 26 -2.36 -1.93 -3.16
N ILE A 27 -2.19 -1.33 -2.00
CA ILE A 27 -3.11 -1.45 -0.86
C ILE A 27 -3.64 -0.07 -0.47
N SER A 28 -4.88 -0.03 0.02
CA SER A 28 -5.44 1.20 0.58
C SER A 28 -4.81 1.48 1.94
N VAL A 29 -4.45 2.73 2.18
CA VAL A 29 -3.80 3.21 3.40
C VAL A 29 -4.47 4.51 3.83
N THR A 30 -4.89 4.61 5.09
CA THR A 30 -5.42 5.86 5.65
C THR A 30 -4.37 6.52 6.51
N ILE A 31 -3.88 7.69 6.12
CA ILE A 31 -2.94 8.49 6.92
C ILE A 31 -3.72 9.09 8.11
N LEU A 32 -3.23 8.86 9.32
CA LEU A 32 -3.83 9.35 10.57
C LEU A 32 -3.16 10.65 11.05
N ASP A 33 -1.84 10.71 10.93
CA ASP A 33 -1.02 11.91 11.18
C ASP A 33 0.30 11.83 10.39
N VAL A 34 0.94 12.98 10.17
CA VAL A 34 2.17 13.09 9.38
C VAL A 34 3.14 14.11 9.98
N SER A 35 4.43 13.83 9.83
CA SER A 35 5.56 14.72 10.13
C SER A 35 6.54 14.71 8.95
N ALA A 36 7.60 15.52 9.02
CA ALA A 36 8.65 15.49 8.01
C ALA A 36 9.37 14.12 7.92
N ASN A 37 9.48 13.39 9.04
CA ASN A 37 10.27 12.15 9.13
C ASN A 37 9.44 10.88 8.98
N GLY A 38 8.11 10.98 9.04
CA GLY A 38 7.27 9.80 9.02
C GLY A 38 5.79 10.11 9.13
N LEU A 39 4.99 9.06 9.18
CA LEU A 39 3.55 9.14 9.35
C LEU A 39 3.03 8.00 10.22
N ARG A 40 1.81 8.16 10.73
CA ARG A 40 1.01 7.04 11.21
C ARG A 40 -0.10 6.75 10.23
N ALA A 41 -0.33 5.48 9.97
CA ALA A 41 -1.37 5.05 9.05
C ALA A 41 -2.13 3.84 9.55
N ARG A 42 -3.38 3.73 9.11
CA ARG A 42 -4.18 2.51 9.21
C ARG A 42 -4.04 1.69 7.94
N ILE A 43 -3.72 0.41 8.10
CA ILE A 43 -3.50 -0.55 7.01
C ILE A 43 -4.20 -1.87 7.37
N SER A 44 -5.05 -2.38 6.47
CA SER A 44 -5.83 -3.61 6.72
C SER A 44 -5.05 -4.90 6.49
N LEU A 45 -3.84 -4.82 5.91
CA LEU A 45 -2.95 -5.95 5.70
C LEU A 45 -1.92 -6.02 6.83
N PRO A 46 -1.68 -7.20 7.44
CA PRO A 46 -0.61 -7.35 8.42
C PRO A 46 0.75 -7.21 7.72
N LEU A 47 1.49 -6.15 8.08
CA LEU A 47 2.85 -5.89 7.60
C LEU A 47 3.86 -6.05 8.74
N ALA A 48 5.01 -6.65 8.44
CA ALA A 48 6.07 -6.82 9.43
C ALA A 48 6.80 -5.49 9.69
N VAL A 49 7.29 -5.30 10.91
CA VAL A 49 8.27 -4.25 11.19
C VAL A 49 9.50 -4.47 10.29
N GLY A 50 9.99 -3.39 9.68
CA GLY A 50 11.05 -3.43 8.68
C GLY A 50 10.57 -3.55 7.23
N THR A 51 9.29 -3.83 6.97
CA THR A 51 8.75 -3.85 5.60
C THR A 51 8.89 -2.47 4.95
N LEU A 52 9.37 -2.45 3.70
CA LEU A 52 9.46 -1.24 2.89
C LEU A 52 8.18 -1.03 2.07
N LEU A 53 7.59 0.14 2.22
CA LEU A 53 6.44 0.62 1.46
C LEU A 53 6.89 1.66 0.45
N LYS A 54 6.28 1.63 -0.73
CA LYS A 54 6.26 2.76 -1.66
C LYS A 54 4.91 3.46 -1.51
N LEU A 55 4.92 4.66 -0.96
CA LEU A 55 3.73 5.46 -0.66
C LEU A 55 3.54 6.53 -1.72
N SER A 56 2.37 6.58 -2.33
CA SER A 56 1.93 7.71 -3.15
C SER A 56 1.12 8.65 -2.26
N LEU A 57 1.66 9.84 -2.01
CA LEU A 57 1.07 10.85 -1.13
C LEU A 57 0.26 11.88 -1.94
N PRO A 58 -0.69 12.59 -1.29
CA PRO A 58 -1.39 13.71 -1.90
C PRO A 58 -0.46 14.71 -2.60
N GLY A 59 -0.87 15.15 -3.79
CA GLY A 59 -0.03 15.98 -4.67
C GLY A 59 0.95 15.23 -5.55
N GLY A 60 0.88 13.88 -5.58
CA GLY A 60 1.59 13.04 -6.54
C GLY A 60 3.06 12.75 -6.20
N SER A 61 3.49 13.04 -4.97
CA SER A 61 4.84 12.67 -4.52
C SER A 61 4.88 11.20 -4.09
N GLU A 62 5.93 10.49 -4.46
CA GLU A 62 6.18 9.12 -4.03
C GLU A 62 7.34 9.06 -3.03
N HIS A 63 7.14 8.33 -1.93
CA HIS A 63 8.15 8.17 -0.89
C HIS A 63 8.30 6.72 -0.47
N HIS A 64 9.54 6.30 -0.23
CA HIS A 64 9.80 5.03 0.43
C HIS A 64 9.72 5.22 1.93
N ALA A 65 9.01 4.35 2.61
CA ALA A 65 8.91 4.35 4.07
C ALA A 65 9.06 2.94 4.61
N ARG A 66 9.67 2.80 5.80
CA ARG A 66 9.80 1.54 6.50
C ARG A 66 8.80 1.48 7.65
N ILE A 67 8.16 0.33 7.84
CA ILE A 67 7.38 0.10 9.07
C ILE A 67 8.33 0.10 10.26
N ALA A 68 8.20 1.09 11.14
CA ALA A 68 9.03 1.25 12.34
C ALA A 68 8.42 0.51 13.54
N TRP A 69 7.09 0.48 13.65
CA TRP A 69 6.33 -0.23 14.67
C TRP A 69 4.89 -0.48 14.17
N ASN A 70 4.18 -1.40 14.82
CA ASN A 70 2.74 -1.61 14.61
C ASN A 70 2.01 -1.83 15.95
N ASP A 71 0.72 -1.52 15.96
CA ASP A 71 -0.23 -1.80 17.03
C ASP A 71 -1.59 -2.08 16.38
N GLY A 72 -1.92 -3.36 16.25
CA GLY A 72 -3.11 -3.80 15.50
C GLY A 72 -3.06 -3.41 14.02
N ASP A 73 -4.01 -2.57 13.59
CA ASP A 73 -4.11 -2.06 12.22
C ASP A 73 -3.42 -0.69 12.04
N VAL A 74 -2.79 -0.15 13.09
CA VAL A 74 -2.07 1.12 13.07
C VAL A 74 -0.57 0.88 12.98
N PHE A 75 0.07 1.59 12.05
CA PHE A 75 1.48 1.45 11.74
C PHE A 75 2.17 2.81 11.82
N GLY A 76 3.34 2.83 12.49
CA GLY A 76 4.28 3.93 12.37
C GLY A 76 5.22 3.68 11.20
N CYS A 77 5.28 4.63 10.27
CA CYS A 77 6.11 4.57 9.08
C CYS A 77 7.19 5.65 9.14
N GLU A 78 8.44 5.28 8.95
CA GLU A 78 9.58 6.19 8.86
C GLU A 78 9.95 6.40 7.39
N PHE A 79 10.00 7.64 6.92
CA PHE A 79 10.43 7.92 5.55
C PHE A 79 11.93 7.71 5.39
N MET A 80 12.34 7.05 4.31
CA MET A 80 13.75 6.89 3.95
C MET A 80 14.39 8.22 3.54
N LYS A 81 13.56 9.17 3.06
CA LYS A 81 13.92 10.55 2.79
C LYS A 81 12.84 11.45 3.37
N THR A 82 13.22 12.43 4.18
CA THR A 82 12.26 13.35 4.82
C THR A 82 11.46 14.14 3.79
N LEU A 83 10.19 14.38 4.09
CA LEU A 83 9.37 15.31 3.31
C LEU A 83 9.93 16.72 3.43
N ASN A 84 9.94 17.46 2.32
CA ASN A 84 10.15 18.90 2.37
C ASN A 84 8.86 19.62 2.80
N SER A 85 8.97 20.91 3.14
CA SER A 85 7.84 21.70 3.66
C SER A 85 6.65 21.76 2.69
N HIS A 86 6.89 21.76 1.38
CA HIS A 86 5.82 21.78 0.38
C HIS A 86 5.09 20.44 0.30
N GLU A 87 5.83 19.32 0.33
CA GLU A 87 5.23 17.98 0.38
C GLU A 87 4.41 17.79 1.65
N LEU A 88 4.98 18.11 2.81
CA LEU A 88 4.29 18.02 4.10
C LEU A 88 3.00 18.82 4.11
N ARG A 89 3.05 20.07 3.63
CA ARG A 89 1.89 20.95 3.52
C ARG A 89 0.77 20.33 2.68
N ARG A 90 1.10 19.72 1.53
CA ARG A 90 0.09 19.07 0.66
C ARG A 90 -0.58 17.86 1.31
N VAL A 91 0.15 17.10 2.13
CA VAL A 91 -0.46 15.99 2.88
C VAL A 91 -1.38 16.52 3.97
N VAL A 92 -0.99 17.58 4.67
CA VAL A 92 -1.81 18.21 5.73
C VAL A 92 -3.08 18.88 5.16
N GLU A 93 -2.98 19.51 3.99
CA GLU A 93 -4.11 20.16 3.31
C GLU A 93 -5.02 19.16 2.57
N ALA A 94 -4.57 17.90 2.43
CA ALA A 94 -5.39 16.87 1.80
C ALA A 94 -6.63 16.61 2.67
N SER A 95 -7.81 16.79 2.08
CA SER A 95 -9.04 16.39 2.75
C SER A 95 -9.04 14.89 3.06
N SER A 96 -9.79 14.46 4.07
CA SER A 96 -10.02 13.04 4.38
C SER A 96 -10.58 12.22 3.19
N ASN A 97 -11.03 12.90 2.14
CA ASN A 97 -11.60 12.32 0.92
C ASN A 97 -10.70 12.50 -0.32
N ALA A 98 -9.43 12.89 -0.14
CA ALA A 98 -8.48 12.97 -1.24
C ALA A 98 -8.23 11.55 -1.78
N ALA A 99 -8.72 11.28 -3.00
CA ALA A 99 -8.46 10.00 -3.66
C ALA A 99 -6.95 9.79 -3.78
N PRO A 100 -6.41 8.63 -3.36
CA PRO A 100 -4.99 8.34 -3.57
C PRO A 100 -4.72 8.39 -5.07
N VAL A 101 -3.70 9.17 -5.47
CA VAL A 101 -3.24 9.18 -6.86
C VAL A 101 -2.78 7.76 -7.15
N ALA A 102 -3.45 7.09 -8.09
CA ALA A 102 -3.09 5.73 -8.48
C ALA A 102 -1.62 5.70 -8.90
N ILE A 103 -0.89 4.69 -8.43
CA ILE A 103 0.48 4.42 -8.84
C ILE A 103 0.41 4.04 -10.32
N SER A 104 0.69 4.97 -11.22
CA SER A 104 0.87 4.63 -12.63
C SER A 104 2.09 3.70 -12.71
N GLY A 105 1.84 2.47 -13.15
CA GLY A 105 2.85 1.43 -13.33
C GLY A 105 3.83 1.74 -14.45
#